data_AF-A0A7V5PZJ5-F1
#
_entry.id   AF-A0A7V5PZJ5-F1
#
_cell.length_a   1.000
_cell.length_b   1.000
_cell.length_c   1.000
_cell.angle_alpha   90.00
_cell.angle_beta   90.00
_cell.angle_gamma   90.00
#
_symmetry.space_group_name_H-M   'P 1'
#
loop_
_entity.id
_entity.type
_entity.pdbx_description
1 polymer ?
#
loop_
_entity_poly.entity_id
_entity_poly.type
_entity_poly.pdbx_seq_one_letter_code
_entity_poly.pdbx_strand_id
1 'polypeptide(L)'
;TLRALMEFYQVEIPKQVQPSLALSVERDELGIAAGLQDRVIQVYEGLVYMDFSPEATTVRDGLECGRYEELDPNWLPPVYIAYREDASEPTERLHNDLQSRFARGEPDVVEAMAHFAHLAESAREALRAGDATELARIINENFDTRRRICELPAEHVEMVERAREAGASAKFAGSGGAIVGTYQDQTMFERIEANLKPLQCRVIRPLIL
;
A
#
# COMPACT_ATOMS: atom_id res chain seq x y z
N THR A 1 1.78 16.60 11.63
CA THR A 1 2.11 18.05 11.54
C THR A 1 0.98 18.86 10.98
N LEU A 2 0.51 18.60 9.75
CA LEU A 2 -0.54 19.42 9.10
C LEU A 2 -1.79 19.65 9.98
N ARG A 3 -2.40 18.57 10.53
CA ARG A 3 -3.56 18.68 11.42
C ARG A 3 -3.31 19.59 12.64
N ALA A 4 -2.14 19.46 13.27
CA ALA A 4 -1.76 20.27 14.42
C ALA A 4 -1.56 21.75 14.06
N LEU A 5 -1.02 22.04 12.86
CA LEU A 5 -0.88 23.41 12.38
C LEU A 5 -2.23 24.03 12.03
N MET A 6 -3.14 23.26 11.41
CA MET A 6 -4.51 23.69 11.13
C MET A 6 -5.24 24.08 12.42
N GLU A 7 -5.13 23.24 13.45
CA GLU A 7 -5.69 23.52 14.78
C GLU A 7 -5.04 24.76 15.43
N PHE A 8 -3.70 24.83 15.44
CA PHE A 8 -2.96 25.92 16.05
C PHE A 8 -3.26 27.29 15.42
N TYR A 9 -3.32 27.35 14.09
CA TYR A 9 -3.62 28.58 13.35
C TYR A 9 -5.12 28.81 13.14
N GLN A 10 -5.99 27.90 13.59
CA GLN A 10 -7.44 27.97 13.41
C GLN A 10 -7.85 28.13 11.94
N VAL A 11 -7.17 27.39 11.05
CA VAL A 11 -7.48 27.37 9.61
C VAL A 11 -8.08 26.04 9.24
N GLU A 12 -9.13 26.09 8.42
CA GLU A 12 -9.75 24.90 7.85
C GLU A 12 -9.27 24.70 6.42
N ILE A 13 -8.77 23.50 6.14
CA ILE A 13 -8.34 23.08 4.81
C ILE A 13 -9.24 21.90 4.42
N PRO A 14 -9.91 21.93 3.26
CA PRO A 14 -10.78 20.85 2.83
C PRO A 14 -10.05 19.49 2.88
N LYS A 15 -10.68 18.45 3.46
CA LYS A 15 -10.08 17.11 3.65
C LYS A 15 -9.44 16.57 2.37
N GLN A 16 -10.09 16.77 1.22
CA GLN A 16 -9.61 16.32 -0.08
C GLN A 16 -8.35 17.05 -0.59
N VAL A 17 -8.10 18.28 -0.12
CA VAL A 17 -6.94 19.10 -0.53
C VAL A 17 -5.72 18.81 0.34
N GLN A 18 -5.93 18.39 1.60
CA GLN A 18 -4.87 18.15 2.56
C GLN A 18 -3.77 17.18 2.07
N PRO A 19 -4.06 16.04 1.39
CA PRO A 19 -3.03 15.14 0.87
C PRO A 19 -2.11 15.82 -0.15
N SER A 20 -2.69 16.60 -1.06
CA SER A 20 -1.95 17.28 -2.13
C SER A 20 -1.12 18.44 -1.59
N LEU A 21 -1.62 19.15 -0.56
CA LEU A 21 -0.83 20.15 0.15
C LEU A 21 0.35 19.52 0.90
N ALA A 22 0.14 18.38 1.57
CA ALA A 22 1.23 17.67 2.22
C ALA A 22 2.28 17.19 1.22
N LEU A 23 1.83 16.68 0.06
CA LEU A 23 2.72 16.24 -1.02
C LEU A 23 3.50 17.42 -1.63
N SER A 24 2.89 18.58 -1.82
CA SER A 24 3.60 19.74 -2.40
C SER A 24 4.73 20.21 -1.48
N VAL A 25 4.50 20.25 -0.16
CA VAL A 25 5.56 20.59 0.80
C VAL A 25 6.71 19.57 0.73
N GLU A 26 6.41 18.28 0.75
CA GLU A 26 7.43 17.24 0.73
C GLU A 26 8.24 17.18 -0.58
N ARG A 27 7.55 17.27 -1.71
CA ARG A 27 8.18 17.16 -3.03
C ARG A 27 8.84 18.47 -3.45
N ASP A 28 8.11 19.58 -3.36
CA ASP A 28 8.51 20.85 -3.99
C ASP A 28 9.35 21.72 -3.05
N GLU A 29 9.11 21.67 -1.73
CA GLU A 29 9.90 22.43 -0.74
C GLU A 29 11.05 21.63 -0.14
N LEU A 30 10.82 20.35 0.21
CA LEU A 30 11.84 19.49 0.83
C LEU A 30 12.66 18.68 -0.19
N GLY A 31 12.21 18.60 -1.45
CA GLY A 31 12.92 17.87 -2.50
C GLY A 31 12.90 16.35 -2.33
N ILE A 32 11.94 15.81 -1.57
CA ILE A 32 11.83 14.37 -1.30
C ILE A 32 10.89 13.74 -2.33
N ALA A 33 11.34 12.68 -3.00
CA ALA A 33 10.50 11.93 -3.92
C ALA A 33 9.38 11.21 -3.15
N ALA A 34 8.13 11.54 -3.46
CA ALA A 34 6.96 10.99 -2.79
C ALA A 34 5.76 10.86 -3.74
N GLY A 35 4.83 9.98 -3.38
CA GLY A 35 3.54 9.79 -4.05
C GLY A 35 2.37 10.22 -3.17
N LEU A 36 1.18 10.31 -3.76
CA LEU A 36 0.00 10.84 -3.07
C LEU A 36 -0.64 9.84 -2.08
N GLN A 37 -0.50 8.52 -2.32
CA GLN A 37 -1.19 7.47 -1.56
C GLN A 37 -0.97 7.55 -0.04
N ASP A 38 0.28 7.76 0.40
CA ASP A 38 0.63 7.78 1.82
C ASP A 38 0.03 9.01 2.50
N ARG A 39 -0.07 10.12 1.77
CA ARG A 39 -0.66 11.37 2.25
C ARG A 39 -2.17 11.26 2.34
N VAL A 40 -2.81 10.55 1.41
CA VAL A 40 -4.26 10.28 1.46
C VAL A 40 -4.59 9.43 2.68
N ILE A 41 -3.94 8.28 2.88
CA ILE A 41 -4.29 7.40 4.02
C ILE A 41 -3.98 8.05 5.37
N GLN A 42 -2.94 8.88 5.44
CA GLN A 42 -2.62 9.68 6.64
C GLN A 42 -3.67 10.76 6.95
N VAL A 43 -4.46 11.22 5.98
CA VAL A 43 -5.53 12.21 6.20
C VAL A 43 -6.87 11.53 6.43
N TYR A 44 -7.16 10.49 5.65
CA TYR A 44 -8.47 9.84 5.61
C TYR A 44 -8.62 8.76 6.67
N GLU A 45 -7.52 8.08 7.04
CA GLU A 45 -7.52 6.94 7.96
C GLU A 45 -8.42 5.78 7.46
N GLY A 46 -8.54 4.70 8.25
CA GLY A 46 -9.40 3.55 7.93
C GLY A 46 -9.03 2.80 6.63
N LEU A 47 -10.03 2.49 5.82
CA LEU A 47 -9.90 1.81 4.53
C LEU A 47 -10.31 2.75 3.39
N VAL A 48 -9.40 3.00 2.45
CA VAL A 48 -9.63 3.98 1.38
C VAL A 48 -9.29 3.40 0.02
N TYR A 49 -10.23 3.49 -0.91
CA TYR A 49 -9.96 3.32 -2.34
C TYR A 49 -9.56 4.66 -2.95
N MET A 50 -8.44 4.68 -3.68
CA MET A 50 -7.85 5.89 -4.24
C MET A 50 -7.74 5.76 -5.75
N ASP A 51 -8.21 6.78 -6.46
CA ASP A 51 -8.15 6.86 -7.91
C ASP A 51 -7.44 8.16 -8.31
N PHE A 52 -6.26 7.98 -8.90
CA PHE A 52 -5.38 9.05 -9.38
C PHE A 52 -5.38 9.14 -10.91
N SER A 53 -6.35 8.53 -11.59
CA SER A 53 -6.49 8.65 -13.04
C SER A 53 -6.78 10.11 -13.44
N PRO A 54 -6.36 10.54 -14.64
CA PRO A 54 -6.69 11.88 -15.14
C PRO A 54 -8.20 12.17 -15.11
N GLU A 55 -9.04 11.17 -15.37
CA GLU A 55 -10.49 11.29 -15.38
C GLU A 55 -11.10 11.49 -13.98
N ALA A 56 -10.46 10.92 -12.95
CA ALA A 56 -10.88 11.07 -11.55
C ALA A 56 -10.22 12.27 -10.86
N THR A 57 -9.21 12.88 -11.46
CA THR A 57 -8.44 13.99 -10.89
C THR A 57 -9.14 15.33 -11.14
N THR A 58 -9.25 16.13 -10.08
CA THR A 58 -9.84 17.47 -10.13
C THR A 58 -8.90 18.49 -9.51
N VAL A 59 -8.93 19.74 -9.98
CA VAL A 59 -8.16 20.83 -9.37
C VAL A 59 -9.02 21.53 -8.31
N ARG A 60 -8.52 21.58 -7.07
CA ARG A 60 -9.14 22.27 -5.95
C ARG A 60 -8.09 23.12 -5.25
N ASP A 61 -8.38 24.41 -5.05
CA ASP A 61 -7.47 25.37 -4.42
C ASP A 61 -6.06 25.40 -5.07
N GLY A 62 -6.01 25.21 -6.39
CA GLY A 62 -4.78 25.17 -7.17
C GLY A 62 -3.98 23.86 -7.08
N LEU A 63 -4.51 22.84 -6.40
CA LEU A 63 -3.88 21.54 -6.21
C LEU A 63 -4.67 20.43 -6.91
N GLU A 64 -3.96 19.52 -7.58
CA GLU A 64 -4.53 18.31 -8.15
C GLU A 64 -4.94 17.34 -7.04
N CYS A 65 -6.20 16.93 -7.04
CA CYS A 65 -6.78 16.04 -6.05
C CYS A 65 -7.41 14.84 -6.77
N GLY A 66 -7.02 13.63 -6.37
CA GLY A 66 -7.67 12.41 -6.85
C GLY A 66 -9.06 12.23 -6.25
N ARG A 67 -9.70 11.12 -6.63
CA ARG A 67 -10.92 10.65 -5.99
C ARG A 67 -10.55 9.69 -4.86
N TYR A 68 -11.03 9.99 -3.66
CA TYR A 68 -10.77 9.20 -2.45
C TYR A 68 -12.11 8.73 -1.90
N GLU A 69 -12.28 7.42 -1.80
CA GLU A 69 -13.50 6.79 -1.32
C GLU A 69 -13.21 6.02 -0.04
N GLU A 70 -13.79 6.49 1.07
CA GLU A 70 -13.76 5.77 2.35
C GLU A 70 -14.68 4.55 2.23
N LEU A 71 -14.10 3.36 2.35
CA LEU A 71 -14.81 2.10 2.36
C LEU A 71 -15.08 1.66 3.80
N ASP A 72 -16.06 0.79 4.00
CA ASP A 72 -16.37 0.25 5.32
C ASP A 72 -15.27 -0.76 5.75
N PRO A 73 -14.53 -0.52 6.85
CA PRO A 73 -13.52 -1.45 7.34
C PRO A 73 -14.07 -2.84 7.68
N ASN A 74 -15.38 -2.97 7.94
CA ASN A 74 -16.02 -4.27 8.20
C ASN A 74 -16.06 -5.17 6.96
N TRP A 75 -15.74 -4.65 5.77
CA TRP A 75 -15.60 -5.46 4.55
C TRP A 75 -14.30 -6.24 4.51
N LEU A 76 -13.33 -5.91 5.38
CA LEU A 76 -12.05 -6.62 5.41
C LEU A 76 -12.22 -8.02 6.02
N PRO A 77 -11.69 -9.07 5.37
CA PRO A 77 -11.41 -10.32 6.07
C PRO A 77 -10.29 -10.10 7.09
N PRO A 78 -9.97 -11.09 7.95
CA PRO A 78 -8.84 -10.96 8.87
C PRO A 78 -7.54 -10.62 8.13
N VAL A 79 -6.96 -9.47 8.50
CA VAL A 79 -5.70 -8.95 7.95
C VAL A 79 -4.58 -9.15 8.98
N TYR A 80 -3.38 -9.45 8.51
CA TYR A 80 -2.19 -9.43 9.34
C TYR A 80 -1.12 -8.51 8.72
N ILE A 81 -0.23 -8.00 9.57
CA ILE A 81 1.00 -7.34 9.16
C ILE A 81 2.16 -8.13 9.78
N ALA A 82 3.22 -8.34 9.02
CA ALA A 82 4.47 -8.86 9.57
C ALA A 82 5.65 -8.00 9.12
N TYR A 83 6.56 -7.72 10.04
CA TYR A 83 7.75 -6.91 9.78
C TYR A 83 8.98 -7.49 10.49
N ARG A 84 10.15 -7.28 9.91
CA ARG A 84 11.42 -7.67 10.52
C ARG A 84 11.79 -6.70 11.65
N GLU A 85 12.17 -7.22 12.80
CA GLU A 85 12.57 -6.40 13.95
C GLU A 85 13.98 -5.81 13.80
N ASP A 86 14.81 -6.41 12.96
CA ASP A 86 16.21 -6.02 12.73
C ASP A 86 16.42 -5.16 11.48
N ALA A 87 15.42 -5.08 10.60
CA ALA A 87 15.46 -4.27 9.38
C ALA A 87 15.28 -2.78 9.73
N SER A 88 16.38 -2.14 10.12
CA SER A 88 16.43 -0.71 10.49
C SER A 88 16.84 0.20 9.32
N GLU A 89 17.22 -0.37 8.17
CA GLU A 89 17.72 0.41 7.03
C GLU A 89 16.63 0.63 5.97
N PRO A 90 16.53 1.84 5.41
CA PRO A 90 15.73 2.05 4.21
C PRO A 90 16.30 1.16 3.09
N THR A 91 15.49 0.25 2.55
CA THR A 91 15.78 -0.48 1.30
C THR A 91 15.82 0.43 0.06
N GLU A 92 16.10 1.73 0.23
CA GLU A 92 16.27 2.75 -0.80
C GLU A 92 17.41 2.45 -1.78
N ARG A 93 18.19 1.38 -1.57
CA ARG A 93 19.33 0.98 -2.40
C ARG A 93 19.04 -0.19 -3.35
N LEU A 94 17.82 -0.31 -3.87
CA LEU A 94 17.61 -1.06 -5.09
C LEU A 94 17.35 -0.08 -6.23
N HIS A 95 18.16 -0.18 -7.28
CA HIS A 95 18.10 0.61 -8.51
C HIS A 95 16.85 0.27 -9.35
N ASN A 96 15.68 0.28 -8.73
CA ASN A 96 14.39 0.16 -9.39
C ASN A 96 13.99 1.54 -9.91
N ASP A 97 14.61 1.97 -11.01
CA ASP A 97 14.30 3.23 -11.72
C ASP A 97 12.94 3.14 -12.46
N LEU A 98 11.90 2.71 -11.74
CA LEU A 98 10.56 2.46 -12.27
C LEU A 98 9.97 3.70 -12.91
N GLN A 99 10.20 4.87 -12.32
CA GLN A 99 9.67 6.13 -12.83
C GLN A 99 10.25 6.44 -14.22
N SER A 100 11.56 6.35 -14.40
CA SER A 100 12.20 6.55 -15.71
C SER A 100 11.81 5.48 -16.71
N ARG A 101 11.77 4.20 -16.29
CA ARG A 101 11.34 3.08 -17.14
C ARG A 101 9.90 3.25 -17.64
N PHE A 102 9.02 3.71 -16.77
CA PHE A 102 7.65 4.07 -17.14
C PHE A 102 7.62 5.28 -18.08
N ALA A 103 8.36 6.35 -17.76
CA ALA A 103 8.39 7.59 -18.56
C ALA A 103 8.91 7.38 -19.99
N ARG A 104 9.83 6.44 -20.20
CA ARG A 104 10.31 6.05 -21.55
C ARG A 104 9.42 5.04 -22.26
N GLY A 105 8.31 4.62 -21.64
CA GLY A 105 7.32 3.72 -22.24
C GLY A 105 7.77 2.26 -22.33
N GLU A 106 8.56 1.77 -21.37
CA GLU A 106 8.98 0.37 -21.35
C GLU A 106 7.74 -0.56 -21.22
N PRO A 107 7.49 -1.46 -22.19
CA PRO A 107 6.22 -2.20 -22.29
C PRO A 107 5.84 -2.94 -21.01
N ASP A 108 6.76 -3.74 -20.45
CA ASP A 108 6.50 -4.55 -19.25
C ASP A 108 6.12 -3.68 -18.03
N VAL A 109 6.71 -2.49 -17.92
CA VAL A 109 6.42 -1.56 -16.81
C VAL A 109 5.08 -0.87 -17.03
N VAL A 110 4.80 -0.40 -18.25
CA VAL A 110 3.52 0.24 -18.58
C VAL A 110 2.35 -0.74 -18.40
N GLU A 111 2.50 -1.97 -18.88
CA GLU A 111 1.51 -3.03 -18.71
C GLU A 111 1.30 -3.36 -17.22
N ALA A 112 2.38 -3.50 -16.45
CA ALA A 112 2.27 -3.74 -15.01
C ALA A 112 1.57 -2.59 -14.27
N MET A 113 1.81 -1.33 -14.64
CA MET A 113 1.10 -0.19 -14.04
C MET A 113 -0.40 -0.21 -14.34
N ALA A 114 -0.79 -0.50 -15.58
CA ALA A 114 -2.19 -0.69 -15.95
C ALA A 114 -2.83 -1.87 -15.19
N HIS A 115 -2.08 -2.96 -15.04
CA HIS A 115 -2.52 -4.12 -14.29
C HIS A 115 -2.69 -3.83 -12.79
N PHE A 116 -1.81 -3.05 -12.16
CA PHE A 116 -1.98 -2.61 -10.77
C PHE A 116 -3.26 -1.80 -10.57
N ALA A 117 -3.59 -0.90 -11.50
CA ALA A 117 -4.82 -0.14 -11.45
C ALA A 117 -6.05 -1.07 -11.53
N HIS A 118 -6.03 -2.06 -12.43
CA HIS A 118 -7.09 -3.06 -12.53
C HIS A 118 -7.22 -3.92 -11.26
N LEU A 119 -6.10 -4.36 -10.67
CA LEU A 119 -6.12 -5.10 -9.40
C LEU A 119 -6.71 -4.28 -8.26
N ALA A 120 -6.45 -2.97 -8.21
CA ALA A 120 -7.03 -2.09 -7.19
C ALA A 120 -8.55 -1.97 -7.32
N GLU A 121 -9.06 -1.83 -8.56
CA GLU A 121 -10.50 -1.83 -8.83
C GLU A 121 -11.15 -3.18 -8.47
N SER A 122 -10.55 -4.29 -8.91
CA SER A 122 -11.02 -5.65 -8.58
C SER A 122 -10.99 -5.93 -7.08
N ALA A 123 -9.98 -5.43 -6.34
CA ALA A 123 -9.92 -5.58 -4.89
C ALA A 123 -11.08 -4.84 -4.19
N ARG A 124 -11.45 -3.65 -4.68
CA ARG A 124 -12.60 -2.91 -4.16
C ARG A 124 -13.90 -3.70 -4.35
N GLU A 125 -14.10 -4.28 -5.52
CA GLU A 125 -15.30 -5.09 -5.78
C GLU A 125 -15.30 -6.40 -4.97
N ALA A 126 -14.16 -7.06 -4.80
CA ALA A 126 -14.03 -8.24 -3.95
C ALA A 126 -14.36 -7.92 -2.48
N LEU A 127 -13.88 -6.79 -1.95
CA LEU A 127 -14.23 -6.30 -0.61
C LEU A 127 -15.73 -6.08 -0.48
N ARG A 128 -16.33 -5.37 -1.44
CA ARG A 128 -17.76 -5.08 -1.45
C ARG A 128 -18.62 -6.34 -1.51
N ALA A 129 -18.15 -7.37 -2.21
CA ALA A 129 -18.82 -8.67 -2.32
C ALA A 129 -18.56 -9.59 -1.11
N GLY A 130 -17.64 -9.24 -0.21
CA GLY A 130 -17.19 -10.11 0.88
C GLY A 130 -16.39 -11.33 0.40
N ASP A 131 -15.81 -11.27 -0.79
CA ASP A 131 -15.03 -12.36 -1.38
C ASP A 131 -13.57 -12.34 -0.89
N ALA A 132 -13.37 -12.91 0.29
CA ALA A 132 -12.04 -13.01 0.90
C ALA A 132 -11.05 -13.86 0.07
N THR A 133 -11.56 -14.80 -0.73
CA THR A 133 -10.71 -15.69 -1.56
C THR A 133 -10.17 -14.92 -2.74
N GLU A 134 -11.03 -14.17 -3.42
CA GLU A 134 -10.61 -13.33 -4.54
C GLU A 134 -9.68 -12.21 -4.07
N LEU A 135 -9.96 -11.57 -2.93
CA LEU A 135 -9.05 -10.58 -2.36
C LEU A 135 -7.67 -11.19 -2.06
N ALA A 136 -7.61 -12.39 -1.49
CA ALA A 136 -6.36 -13.11 -1.24
C ALA A 136 -5.58 -13.39 -2.55
N ARG A 137 -6.28 -13.78 -3.62
CA ARG A 137 -5.70 -14.00 -4.95
C ARG A 137 -5.12 -12.69 -5.52
N ILE A 138 -5.87 -11.59 -5.45
CA ILE A 138 -5.47 -10.26 -5.93
C ILE A 138 -4.24 -9.74 -5.16
N ILE A 139 -4.20 -9.93 -3.84
CA ILE A 139 -3.03 -9.58 -3.01
C ILE A 139 -1.79 -10.31 -3.51
N ASN A 140 -1.92 -11.60 -3.80
CA ASN A 140 -0.80 -12.40 -4.29
C ASN A 140 -0.35 -11.96 -5.69
N GLU A 141 -1.29 -11.77 -6.61
CA GLU A 141 -1.02 -11.34 -7.99
C GLU A 141 -0.37 -9.94 -8.03
N ASN A 142 -0.73 -9.06 -7.10
CA ASN A 142 -0.09 -7.75 -6.97
C ASN A 142 1.41 -7.89 -6.66
N PHE A 143 1.78 -8.75 -5.72
CA PHE A 143 3.19 -9.01 -5.42
C PHE A 143 3.91 -9.67 -6.60
N ASP A 144 3.28 -10.67 -7.24
CA ASP A 144 3.88 -11.39 -8.35
C ASP A 144 4.12 -10.46 -9.54
N THR A 145 3.20 -9.53 -9.80
CA THR A 145 3.39 -8.46 -10.80
C THR A 145 4.55 -7.55 -10.45
N ARG A 146 4.66 -7.11 -9.18
CA ARG A 146 5.81 -6.30 -8.75
C ARG A 146 7.14 -7.03 -8.91
N ARG A 147 7.19 -8.32 -8.58
CA ARG A 147 8.38 -9.17 -8.72
C ARG A 147 8.83 -9.33 -10.18
N ARG A 148 7.91 -9.24 -11.15
CA ARG A 148 8.25 -9.29 -12.59
C ARG A 148 8.99 -8.03 -13.06
N ILE A 149 8.66 -6.86 -12.48
CA ILE A 149 9.18 -5.58 -12.95
C ILE A 149 10.27 -4.97 -12.06
N CYS A 150 10.47 -5.49 -10.85
CA CYS A 150 11.45 -5.00 -9.88
C CYS A 150 12.43 -6.10 -9.48
N GLU A 151 13.69 -5.72 -9.28
CA GLU A 151 14.58 -6.51 -8.44
C GLU A 151 14.18 -6.30 -6.98
N LEU A 152 13.86 -7.38 -6.26
CA LEU A 152 13.41 -7.33 -4.87
C LEU A 152 14.44 -8.02 -3.97
N PRO A 153 14.66 -7.53 -2.73
CA PRO A 153 15.58 -8.18 -1.81
C PRO A 153 15.11 -9.60 -1.49
N ALA A 154 16.01 -10.58 -1.55
CA ALA A 154 15.67 -11.98 -1.38
C ALA A 154 15.03 -12.24 0.00
N GLU A 155 15.50 -11.54 1.03
CA GLU A 155 14.99 -11.60 2.38
C GLU A 155 13.54 -11.12 2.50
N HIS A 156 13.14 -10.10 1.74
CA HIS A 156 11.76 -9.61 1.75
C HIS A 156 10.85 -10.52 0.92
N VAL A 157 11.37 -11.08 -0.18
CA VAL A 157 10.67 -12.11 -0.95
C VAL A 157 10.41 -13.33 -0.08
N GLU A 158 11.41 -13.78 0.70
CA GLU A 158 11.26 -14.93 1.59
C GLU A 158 10.13 -14.71 2.62
N MET A 159 9.97 -13.51 3.16
CA MET A 159 8.84 -13.19 4.05
C MET A 159 7.48 -13.49 3.38
N VAL A 160 7.31 -13.07 2.13
CA VAL A 160 6.07 -13.31 1.37
C VAL A 160 5.84 -14.80 1.15
N GLU A 161 6.87 -15.53 0.72
CA GLU A 161 6.75 -16.97 0.45
C GLU A 161 6.45 -17.76 1.74
N ARG A 162 7.09 -17.45 2.87
CA ARG A 162 6.83 -18.09 4.17
C ARG A 162 5.41 -17.89 4.67
N ALA A 163 4.84 -16.70 4.45
CA ALA A 163 3.45 -16.45 4.80
C ALA A 163 2.49 -17.21 3.88
N ARG A 164 2.79 -17.29 2.57
CA ARG A 164 2.01 -18.09 1.62
C ARG A 164 2.07 -19.59 1.90
N GLU A 165 3.21 -20.11 2.35
CA GLU A 165 3.36 -21.50 2.83
C GLU A 165 2.40 -21.83 3.99
N ALA A 166 2.00 -20.83 4.80
CA ALA A 166 1.02 -21.00 5.88
C ALA A 166 -0.44 -21.03 5.38
N GLY A 167 -0.66 -20.73 4.09
CA GLY A 167 -1.98 -20.61 3.45
C GLY A 167 -2.53 -19.19 3.39
N ALA A 168 -1.77 -18.19 3.83
CA ALA A 168 -2.18 -16.78 3.78
C ALA A 168 -1.92 -16.17 2.40
N SER A 169 -2.58 -15.06 2.07
CA SER A 169 -2.07 -14.17 1.03
C SER A 169 -0.97 -13.29 1.58
N ALA A 170 -0.09 -12.78 0.72
CA ALA A 170 0.97 -11.87 1.15
C ALA A 170 1.49 -11.00 -0.01
N LYS A 171 1.70 -9.72 0.30
CA LYS A 171 2.45 -8.76 -0.52
C LYS A 171 3.25 -7.81 0.38
N PHE A 172 4.12 -7.00 -0.22
CA PHE A 172 4.77 -5.91 0.52
C PHE A 172 3.74 -4.87 0.98
N ALA A 173 3.87 -4.40 2.22
CA ALA A 173 3.04 -3.32 2.76
C ALA A 173 3.46 -1.94 2.23
N GLY A 174 4.70 -1.82 1.71
CA GLY A 174 5.28 -0.60 1.17
C GLY A 174 6.52 -0.88 0.32
N SER A 175 7.58 -0.09 0.48
CA SER A 175 8.83 -0.25 -0.28
C SER A 175 9.61 -1.52 0.09
N GLY A 176 9.50 -2.02 1.33
CA GLY A 176 10.16 -3.23 1.84
C GLY A 176 10.04 -3.34 3.36
N GLY A 177 10.59 -4.39 3.98
CA GLY A 177 10.72 -4.54 5.44
C GLY A 177 9.44 -4.98 6.18
N ALA A 178 8.28 -4.85 5.53
CA ALA A 178 7.00 -5.31 6.03
C ALA A 178 6.13 -5.92 4.93
N ILE A 179 5.37 -6.94 5.28
CA ILE A 179 4.36 -7.59 4.45
C ILE A 179 2.96 -7.44 5.08
N VAL A 180 1.96 -7.47 4.22
CA VAL A 180 0.54 -7.46 4.58
C VAL A 180 -0.18 -8.55 3.80
N GLY A 181 -1.20 -9.13 4.41
CA GLY A 181 -1.99 -10.17 3.78
C GLY A 181 -3.25 -10.51 4.55
N THR A 182 -4.04 -11.41 3.98
CA THR A 182 -5.28 -11.93 4.58
C THR A 182 -5.12 -13.38 5.00
N TYR A 183 -5.84 -13.76 6.04
CA TYR A 183 -5.85 -15.13 6.58
C TYR A 183 -7.26 -15.57 6.97
N GLN A 184 -7.48 -16.88 7.11
CA GLN A 184 -8.81 -17.45 7.31
C GLN A 184 -9.20 -17.60 8.78
N ASP A 185 -8.28 -18.11 9.61
CA ASP A 185 -8.59 -18.47 11.00
C ASP A 185 -7.36 -18.40 11.92
N GLN A 186 -7.60 -18.64 13.21
CA GLN A 186 -6.59 -18.64 14.26
C GLN A 186 -5.46 -19.66 13.98
N THR A 187 -5.78 -20.83 13.45
CA THR A 187 -4.80 -21.88 13.13
C THR A 187 -3.85 -21.39 12.04
N MET A 188 -4.39 -20.76 10.99
CA MET A 188 -3.59 -20.15 9.94
C MET A 188 -2.71 -19.03 10.50
N PHE A 189 -3.24 -18.18 11.38
CA PHE A 189 -2.44 -17.13 12.02
C PHE A 189 -1.24 -17.69 12.79
N GLU A 190 -1.44 -18.74 13.58
CA GLU A 190 -0.36 -19.41 14.31
C GLU A 190 0.69 -20.04 13.37
N ARG A 191 0.27 -20.56 12.21
CA ARG A 191 1.20 -21.02 11.17
C ARG A 191 2.00 -19.86 10.55
N ILE A 192 1.36 -18.71 10.31
CA ILE A 192 2.06 -17.51 9.82
C ILE A 192 3.14 -17.10 10.82
N GLU A 193 2.80 -17.02 12.11
CA GLU A 193 3.76 -16.72 13.19
C GLU A 193 4.91 -17.74 13.23
N ALA A 194 4.60 -19.03 13.17
CA ALA A 194 5.60 -20.09 13.19
C ALA A 194 6.54 -20.04 11.98
N ASN A 195 6.02 -19.78 10.78
CA ASN A 195 6.81 -19.73 9.54
C ASN A 195 7.68 -18.47 9.44
N LEU A 196 7.22 -17.35 10.02
CA LEU A 196 7.94 -16.07 9.97
C LEU A 196 8.91 -15.86 11.14
N LYS A 197 8.74 -16.59 12.25
CA LYS A 197 9.62 -16.51 13.42
C LYS A 197 11.12 -16.78 13.10
N PRO A 198 11.50 -17.77 12.26
CA PRO A 198 12.90 -17.97 11.87
C PRO A 198 13.53 -16.77 11.15
N LEU A 199 12.70 -15.93 10.51
CA LEU A 199 13.12 -14.70 9.84
C LEU A 199 13.14 -13.48 10.78
N GLN A 200 13.03 -13.69 12.10
CA GLN A 200 12.97 -12.62 13.11
C GLN A 200 11.87 -11.59 12.81
N CYS A 201 10.77 -12.06 12.25
CA CYS A 201 9.61 -11.25 11.95
C CYS A 201 8.63 -11.27 13.12
N ARG A 202 8.09 -10.10 13.43
CA ARG A 202 6.95 -9.96 14.32
C ARG A 202 5.67 -9.86 13.51
N VAL A 203 4.67 -10.65 13.89
CA VAL A 203 3.34 -10.65 13.26
C VAL A 203 2.34 -9.96 14.19
N ILE A 204 1.48 -9.11 13.63
CA ILE A 204 0.46 -8.38 14.38
C ILE A 204 -0.89 -8.45 13.67
N ARG A 205 -1.97 -8.33 14.46
CA ARG A 205 -3.32 -8.06 13.97
C ARG A 205 -3.54 -6.56 14.06
N PRO A 206 -3.62 -5.83 12.95
CA PRO A 206 -3.87 -4.40 12.99
C PRO A 206 -5.28 -4.13 13.50
N LEU A 207 -5.42 -3.06 14.27
CA LEU A 207 -6.71 -2.44 14.54
C LEU A 207 -6.92 -1.39 13.45
N ILE A 208 -7.99 -1.54 12.68
CA ILE A 208 -8.33 -0.63 11.58
C ILE A 208 -9.51 0.21 12.06
N LEU A 209 -9.32 1.53 11.99
CA LEU A 209 -10.28 2.54 12.44
C LEU A 209 -11.46 2.66 11.48
#